data_AF-A0A367PY03-F1
#
_entry.id   AF-A0A367PY03-F1
#
_cell.length_a   1.000
_cell.length_b   1.000
_cell.length_c   1.000
_cell.angle_alpha   90.00
_cell.angle_beta   90.00
_cell.angle_gamma   90.00
#
_symmetry.space_group_name_H-M   'P 1'
#
loop_
_entity.id
_entity.type
_entity.pdbx_description
1 polymer ?
#
loop_
_entity_poly.entity_id
_entity_poly.type
_entity_poly.pdbx_seq_one_letter_code
_entity_poly.pdbx_strand_id
1 'polypeptide(L)'
;MVYTSGYNLEYALVGNIAFDSDVALDEFLYSTIACFNDVDFAFERNLKDAFDYAHAFAIAFNEAVELVIAPKLKHVLEKLKTQLPEIDSNPERFREWWQTKGKVWGKQLRYLLIKYRNIGYDWEFNEQQKELLEKYYDVNKLLVDCLNSAADVSPIVRQKIEDTLLLLAIADIEKVHNYHD
;
A
#
# COMPACT_ATOMS: atom_id res chain seq x y z
N MET A 1 10.53 21.17 -5.34
CA MET A 1 9.71 19.93 -5.48
C MET A 1 8.79 19.90 -4.29
N VAL A 2 7.50 20.11 -4.54
CA VAL A 2 6.50 20.12 -3.48
C VAL A 2 6.26 18.65 -3.10
N TYR A 3 6.88 18.21 -2.01
CA TYR A 3 6.53 16.97 -1.35
C TYR A 3 5.13 17.19 -0.77
N THR A 4 4.10 16.72 -1.46
CA THR A 4 2.72 16.77 -0.97
C THR A 4 2.61 15.79 0.20
N SER A 5 2.90 16.33 1.37
CA SER A 5 2.51 15.88 2.71
C SER A 5 1.16 15.15 2.70
N GLY A 6 1.16 13.93 3.26
CA GLY A 6 0.18 13.22 4.13
C GLY A 6 -1.33 13.50 4.10
N TYR A 7 -1.85 14.54 3.47
CA TYR A 7 -3.24 15.00 3.59
C TYR A 7 -4.18 14.46 2.49
N ASN A 8 -3.65 13.81 1.44
CA ASN A 8 -4.49 13.11 0.46
C ASN A 8 -4.91 11.69 0.91
N LEU A 9 -4.32 11.18 1.99
CA LEU A 9 -4.69 9.88 2.57
C LEU A 9 -6.06 9.93 3.26
N GLU A 10 -6.44 11.03 3.91
CA GLU A 10 -7.73 11.10 4.64
C GLU A 10 -8.95 11.00 3.71
N TYR A 11 -8.92 11.61 2.51
CA TYR A 11 -10.03 11.51 1.55
C TYR A 11 -10.12 10.13 0.89
N ALA A 12 -8.99 9.47 0.64
CA ALA A 12 -8.95 8.10 0.14
C ALA A 12 -9.45 7.10 1.21
N LEU A 13 -9.00 7.24 2.47
CA LEU A 13 -9.44 6.44 3.60
C LEU A 13 -10.97 6.45 3.77
N VAL A 14 -11.59 7.63 3.80
CA VAL A 14 -13.05 7.74 4.04
C VAL A 14 -13.85 7.16 2.87
N GLY A 15 -13.36 7.29 1.63
CA GLY A 15 -13.96 6.68 0.46
C GLY A 15 -13.85 5.15 0.44
N ASN A 16 -12.67 4.62 0.80
CA ASN A 16 -12.37 3.19 0.75
C ASN A 16 -13.02 2.40 1.89
N ILE A 17 -13.08 2.96 3.10
CA ILE A 17 -13.78 2.35 4.25
C ILE A 17 -15.29 2.19 3.97
N ALA A 18 -15.89 3.12 3.20
CA ALA A 18 -17.30 3.06 2.84
C ALA A 18 -17.62 2.02 1.73
N PHE A 19 -16.60 1.57 0.99
CA PHE A 19 -16.77 0.69 -0.18
C PHE A 19 -16.36 -0.76 0.10
N ASP A 20 -15.23 -1.00 0.80
CA ASP A 20 -14.74 -2.34 1.13
C ASP A 20 -13.70 -2.32 2.26
N SER A 21 -13.97 -3.04 3.36
CA SER A 21 -13.07 -3.13 4.51
C SER A 21 -11.75 -3.81 4.21
N ASP A 22 -11.71 -4.75 3.25
CA ASP A 22 -10.48 -5.44 2.86
C ASP A 22 -9.57 -4.49 2.07
N VAL A 23 -10.12 -3.71 1.15
CA VAL A 23 -9.37 -2.70 0.38
C VAL A 23 -8.81 -1.62 1.30
N ALA A 24 -9.62 -1.12 2.24
CA ALA A 24 -9.15 -0.15 3.22
C ALA A 24 -7.97 -0.70 4.05
N LEU A 25 -8.07 -1.95 4.50
CA LEU A 25 -6.98 -2.61 5.24
C LEU A 25 -5.71 -2.79 4.38
N ASP A 26 -5.85 -3.13 3.10
CA ASP A 26 -4.71 -3.22 2.19
C ASP A 26 -4.02 -1.86 1.98
N GLU A 27 -4.79 -0.77 1.88
CA GLU A 27 -4.27 0.59 1.82
C GLU A 27 -3.51 0.98 3.08
N PHE A 28 -4.06 0.67 4.27
CA PHE A 28 -3.37 0.90 5.53
C PHE A 28 -2.04 0.13 5.59
N LEU A 29 -2.08 -1.18 5.31
CA LEU A 29 -0.88 -2.02 5.32
C LEU A 29 0.15 -1.55 4.30
N TYR A 30 -0.27 -1.12 3.10
CA TYR A 30 0.63 -0.55 2.11
C TYR A 30 1.24 0.78 2.58
N SER A 31 0.46 1.63 3.24
CA SER A 31 0.93 2.89 3.83
C SER A 31 2.02 2.66 4.88
N THR A 32 1.98 1.54 5.63
CA THR A 32 3.08 1.18 6.55
C THR A 32 4.42 0.97 5.84
N ILE A 33 4.40 0.46 4.59
CA ILE A 33 5.61 0.32 3.77
C ILE A 33 6.11 1.68 3.30
N ALA A 34 5.21 2.60 2.94
CA ALA A 34 5.58 3.97 2.58
C ALA A 34 6.25 4.68 3.76
N CYS A 35 5.63 4.65 4.94
CA CYS A 35 6.22 5.22 6.15
C CYS A 35 7.56 4.55 6.51
N PHE A 36 7.69 3.23 6.35
CA PHE A 36 8.97 2.53 6.55
C PHE A 36 10.06 3.09 5.63
N ASN A 37 9.75 3.33 4.35
CA ASN A 37 10.70 3.88 3.39
C ASN A 37 11.09 5.33 3.75
N ASP A 38 10.15 6.14 4.24
CA ASP A 38 10.44 7.50 4.71
C ASP A 38 11.39 7.49 5.91
N VAL A 39 11.21 6.55 6.84
CA VAL A 39 12.14 6.35 7.97
C VAL A 39 13.52 5.93 7.49
N ASP A 40 13.60 4.96 6.58
CA ASP A 40 14.88 4.51 6.01
C ASP A 40 15.61 5.67 5.32
N PHE A 41 14.89 6.43 4.47
CA PHE A 41 15.42 7.61 3.81
C PHE A 41 15.89 8.67 4.81
N ALA A 42 15.11 8.94 5.86
CA ALA A 42 15.44 9.96 6.85
C ALA A 42 16.68 9.59 7.67
N PHE A 43 16.84 8.33 8.07
CA PHE A 43 18.04 7.85 8.76
C PHE A 43 19.26 7.82 7.84
N GLU A 44 19.12 7.39 6.58
CA GLU A 44 20.22 7.40 5.61
C GLU A 44 20.73 8.82 5.33
N ARG A 45 19.82 9.80 5.31
CA ARG A 45 20.15 11.21 5.09
C ARG A 45 20.48 11.99 6.36
N ASN A 46 20.44 11.35 7.54
CA ASN A 46 20.56 11.99 8.85
C ASN A 46 19.69 13.24 8.97
N LEU A 47 18.42 13.15 8.55
CA LEU A 47 17.47 14.24 8.70
C LEU A 47 17.21 14.50 10.19
N LYS A 48 16.97 15.77 10.54
CA LYS A 48 16.66 16.19 11.91
C LYS A 48 15.37 15.54 12.41
N ASP A 49 14.41 15.37 11.51
CA ASP A 49 13.06 14.92 11.81
C ASP A 49 12.92 13.40 11.63
N ALA A 50 14.04 12.64 11.55
CA ALA A 50 14.02 11.19 11.33
C ALA A 50 13.21 10.42 12.39
N PHE A 51 13.18 10.92 13.62
CA PHE A 51 12.37 10.32 14.68
C PHE A 51 10.87 10.63 14.52
N ASP A 52 10.49 11.79 13.95
CA ASP A 52 9.09 12.10 13.67
C ASP A 52 8.52 11.10 12.65
N TYR A 53 9.31 10.78 11.60
CA TYR A 53 8.97 9.70 10.66
C TYR A 53 8.88 8.34 11.37
N ALA A 54 9.80 8.04 12.29
CA ALA A 54 9.80 6.77 13.02
C ALA A 54 8.56 6.62 13.90
N HIS A 55 8.12 7.70 14.57
CA HIS A 55 6.88 7.74 15.33
C HIS A 55 5.66 7.57 14.43
N ALA A 56 5.60 8.30 13.31
CA ALA A 56 4.51 8.16 12.34
C ALA A 56 4.39 6.72 11.82
N PHE A 57 5.52 6.10 11.47
CA PHE A 57 5.58 4.69 11.10
C PHE A 57 5.07 3.76 12.22
N ALA A 58 5.53 3.96 13.46
CA ALA A 58 5.13 3.11 14.58
C ALA A 58 3.62 3.19 14.87
N ILE A 59 3.04 4.38 14.77
CA ILE A 59 1.59 4.61 14.92
C ILE A 59 0.85 3.91 13.77
N ALA A 60 1.19 4.21 12.52
CA ALA A 60 0.53 3.63 11.35
C ALA A 60 0.61 2.09 11.35
N PHE A 61 1.77 1.53 11.70
CA PHE A 61 1.94 0.09 11.80
C PHE A 61 1.11 -0.52 12.93
N ASN A 62 1.01 0.15 14.08
CA ASN A 62 0.17 -0.32 15.18
C ASN A 62 -1.32 -0.32 14.78
N GLU A 63 -1.82 0.75 14.19
CA GLU A 63 -3.20 0.86 13.73
C GLU A 63 -3.52 -0.19 12.67
N ALA A 64 -2.64 -0.36 11.68
CA ALA A 64 -2.82 -1.36 10.64
C ALA A 64 -2.91 -2.78 11.23
N VAL A 65 -2.07 -3.12 12.21
CA VAL A 65 -2.10 -4.43 12.88
C VAL A 65 -3.40 -4.64 13.66
N GLU A 66 -3.95 -3.62 14.31
CA GLU A 66 -5.21 -3.74 15.03
C GLU A 66 -6.41 -3.98 14.10
N LEU A 67 -6.37 -3.40 12.90
CA LEU A 67 -7.40 -3.60 11.87
C LEU A 67 -7.36 -5.00 11.23
N VAL A 68 -6.25 -5.74 11.36
CA VAL A 68 -6.17 -7.11 10.82
C VAL A 68 -7.06 -8.07 11.61
N ILE A 69 -8.12 -8.54 10.98
CA ILE A 69 -9.03 -9.54 11.57
C ILE A 69 -8.47 -10.97 11.44
N ALA A 70 -7.75 -11.25 10.35
CA ALA A 70 -7.23 -12.58 10.04
C ALA A 70 -6.21 -13.06 11.10
N PRO A 71 -6.51 -14.09 11.91
CA PRO A 71 -5.69 -14.42 13.09
C PRO A 71 -4.24 -14.78 12.78
N LYS A 72 -4.02 -15.49 11.66
CA LYS A 72 -2.67 -15.86 11.22
C LYS A 72 -1.83 -14.64 10.84
N LEU A 73 -2.42 -13.70 10.09
CA LEU A 73 -1.74 -12.48 9.68
C LEU A 73 -1.48 -11.57 10.89
N LYS A 74 -2.48 -11.39 11.76
CA LYS A 74 -2.32 -10.61 12.99
C LYS A 74 -1.18 -11.15 13.84
N HIS A 75 -1.14 -12.46 14.09
CA HIS A 75 -0.09 -13.08 14.89
C HIS A 75 1.32 -12.89 14.32
N VAL A 76 1.50 -13.05 13.00
CA VAL A 76 2.84 -12.87 12.39
C VAL A 76 3.28 -11.41 12.40
N LEU A 77 2.35 -10.46 12.23
CA LEU A 77 2.65 -9.03 12.30
C LEU A 77 2.95 -8.58 13.73
N GLU A 78 2.19 -9.05 14.73
CA GLU A 78 2.48 -8.82 16.14
C GLU A 78 3.87 -9.35 16.52
N LYS A 79 4.21 -10.57 16.10
CA LYS A 79 5.55 -11.12 16.31
C LYS A 79 6.63 -10.27 15.64
N LEU A 80 6.39 -9.77 14.44
CA LEU A 80 7.32 -8.89 13.75
C LEU A 80 7.49 -7.55 14.50
N LYS A 81 6.39 -7.00 15.01
CA LYS A 81 6.36 -5.78 15.84
C LYS A 81 7.20 -5.91 17.10
N THR A 82 7.20 -7.06 17.78
CA THR A 82 8.02 -7.26 18.98
C THR A 82 9.54 -7.14 18.77
N GLN A 83 9.99 -7.16 17.51
CA GLN A 83 11.41 -6.98 17.18
C GLN A 83 11.83 -5.50 17.18
N LEU A 84 10.88 -4.57 17.04
CA LEU A 84 11.14 -3.14 17.04
C LEU A 84 11.46 -2.67 18.47
N PRO A 85 12.58 -1.97 18.69
CA PRO A 85 12.82 -1.32 19.96
C PRO A 85 11.87 -0.13 20.16
N GLU A 86 11.62 0.22 21.42
CA GLU A 86 10.88 1.43 21.76
C GLU A 86 11.69 2.68 21.40
N ILE A 87 11.06 3.61 20.70
CA ILE A 87 11.70 4.85 20.21
C ILE A 87 12.04 5.78 21.38
N ASP A 88 11.07 6.06 22.26
CA ASP A 88 11.20 7.05 23.34
C ASP A 88 12.16 6.62 24.47
N SER A 89 12.23 5.32 24.74
CA SER A 89 13.05 4.78 25.83
C SER A 89 14.56 4.93 25.57
N ASN A 90 15.00 4.79 24.32
CA ASN A 90 16.39 5.01 23.92
C ASN A 90 16.50 5.28 22.40
N PRO A 91 16.41 6.55 21.97
CA PRO A 91 16.42 6.93 20.56
C PRO A 91 17.70 6.47 19.82
N GLU A 92 18.86 6.52 20.47
CA GLU A 92 20.13 6.09 19.86
C GLU A 92 20.18 4.59 19.63
N ARG A 93 19.67 3.80 20.59
CA ARG A 93 19.51 2.35 20.40
C ARG A 93 18.53 2.03 19.28
N PHE A 94 17.45 2.80 19.14
CA PHE A 94 16.53 2.66 18.02
C PHE A 94 17.24 2.92 16.69
N ARG A 95 17.99 4.03 16.60
CA ARG A 95 18.80 4.38 15.41
C ARG A 95 19.78 3.27 15.04
N GLU A 96 20.57 2.79 16.00
CA GLU A 96 21.54 1.71 15.79
C GLU A 96 20.85 0.43 15.30
N TRP A 97 19.73 0.06 15.94
CA TRP A 97 18.94 -1.08 15.52
C TRP A 97 18.40 -0.89 14.09
N TRP A 98 17.90 0.30 13.76
CA TRP A 98 17.35 0.59 12.44
C TRP A 98 18.41 0.47 11.34
N GLN A 99 19.59 1.07 11.57
CA GLN A 99 20.70 1.02 10.62
C GLN A 99 21.27 -0.40 10.44
N THR A 100 21.21 -1.25 11.47
CA THR A 100 21.77 -2.61 11.41
C THR A 100 20.76 -3.68 10.97
N LYS A 101 19.48 -3.54 11.36
CA LYS A 101 18.44 -4.56 11.17
C LYS A 101 17.23 -4.08 10.40
N GLY A 102 17.00 -2.78 10.25
CA GLY A 102 15.84 -2.18 9.60
C GLY A 102 15.60 -2.72 8.20
N LYS A 103 16.65 -2.80 7.36
CA LYS A 103 16.54 -3.34 5.99
C LYS A 103 16.09 -4.81 5.94
N VAL A 104 16.57 -5.65 6.86
CA VAL A 104 16.16 -7.06 6.96
C VAL A 104 14.71 -7.14 7.46
N TRP A 105 14.37 -6.32 8.45
CA TRP A 105 13.02 -6.24 9.01
C TRP A 105 11.99 -5.79 7.97
N GLY A 106 12.29 -4.76 7.17
CA GLY A 106 11.42 -4.27 6.10
C GLY A 106 11.17 -5.32 5.01
N LYS A 107 12.20 -6.11 4.65
CA LYS A 107 12.02 -7.26 3.75
C LYS A 107 11.09 -8.33 4.33
N GLN A 108 11.16 -8.59 5.64
CA GLN A 108 10.24 -9.51 6.31
C GLN A 108 8.81 -8.97 6.30
N LEU A 109 8.62 -7.69 6.61
CA LEU A 109 7.30 -7.05 6.53
C LEU A 109 6.72 -7.21 5.12
N ARG A 110 7.48 -6.81 4.09
CA ARG A 110 7.07 -6.91 2.68
C ARG A 110 6.71 -8.36 2.29
N TYR A 111 7.52 -9.33 2.68
CA TYR A 111 7.22 -10.74 2.44
C TYR A 111 5.88 -11.18 3.07
N LEU A 112 5.59 -10.75 4.30
CA LEU A 112 4.32 -11.08 4.96
C LEU A 112 3.13 -10.45 4.23
N LEU A 113 3.25 -9.18 3.82
CA LEU A 113 2.19 -8.50 3.08
C LEU A 113 1.93 -9.16 1.73
N ILE A 114 2.98 -9.50 0.98
CA ILE A 114 2.87 -10.25 -0.27
C ILE A 114 2.19 -11.60 -0.04
N LYS A 115 2.65 -12.36 0.95
CA LYS A 115 2.16 -13.73 1.21
C LYS A 115 0.69 -13.79 1.61
N TYR A 116 0.25 -12.86 2.46
CA TYR A 116 -1.09 -12.93 3.05
C TYR A 116 -2.11 -12.02 2.38
N ARG A 117 -1.66 -11.01 1.63
CA ARG A 117 -2.52 -9.97 1.03
C ARG A 117 -2.19 -9.68 -0.43
N ASN A 118 -1.12 -10.24 -0.97
CA ASN A 118 -0.66 -9.98 -2.34
C ASN A 118 -0.38 -8.48 -2.62
N ILE A 119 0.09 -7.74 -1.61
CA ILE A 119 0.41 -6.32 -1.70
C ILE A 119 1.87 -6.04 -1.31
N GLY A 120 2.38 -4.87 -1.71
CA GLY A 120 3.70 -4.38 -1.30
C GLY A 120 4.86 -4.84 -2.16
N TYR A 121 4.59 -5.40 -3.35
CA TYR A 121 5.61 -5.70 -4.35
C TYR A 121 6.39 -4.44 -4.73
N ASP A 122 7.70 -4.61 -4.87
CA ASP A 122 8.53 -3.64 -5.57
C ASP A 122 8.54 -4.03 -7.04
N TRP A 123 7.66 -3.40 -7.82
CA TRP A 123 7.47 -3.74 -9.23
C TRP A 123 8.60 -3.24 -10.13
N GLU A 124 9.50 -2.40 -9.61
CA GLU A 124 10.63 -1.82 -10.34
C GLU A 124 10.24 -1.17 -11.68
N PHE A 125 9.01 -0.63 -11.78
CA PHE A 125 8.53 0.00 -13.00
C PHE A 125 9.41 1.19 -13.38
N ASN A 126 9.81 1.23 -14.65
CA ASN A 126 10.45 2.40 -15.23
C ASN A 126 9.42 3.51 -15.48
N GLU A 127 9.89 4.73 -15.75
CA GLU A 127 9.02 5.89 -15.95
C GLU A 127 8.02 5.71 -17.10
N GLN A 128 8.43 5.06 -18.20
CA GLN A 128 7.53 4.79 -19.32
C GLN A 128 6.40 3.82 -18.94
N GLN A 129 6.70 2.80 -18.12
CA GLN A 129 5.70 1.87 -17.59
C GLN A 129 4.74 2.56 -16.63
N LYS A 130 5.25 3.45 -15.77
CA LYS A 130 4.40 4.27 -14.87
C LYS A 130 3.47 5.17 -15.65
N GLU A 131 3.97 5.89 -16.65
CA GLU A 131 3.15 6.73 -17.53
C GLU A 131 2.07 5.91 -18.26
N LEU A 132 2.39 4.68 -18.68
CA LEU A 132 1.43 3.81 -19.34
C LEU A 132 0.33 3.36 -18.38
N LEU A 133 0.68 3.01 -17.14
CA LEU A 133 -0.27 2.64 -16.09
C LEU A 133 -1.15 3.82 -15.68
N GLU A 134 -0.59 5.02 -15.57
CA GLU A 134 -1.33 6.25 -15.29
C GLU A 134 -2.35 6.54 -16.40
N LYS A 135 -1.93 6.48 -17.68
CA LYS A 135 -2.85 6.62 -18.82
C LYS A 135 -3.95 5.57 -18.81
N TYR A 136 -3.61 4.32 -18.51
CA TYR A 136 -4.57 3.23 -18.40
C TYR A 136 -5.60 3.52 -17.30
N TYR A 137 -5.14 3.95 -16.12
CA TYR A 137 -6.00 4.35 -15.01
C TYR A 137 -6.90 5.53 -15.37
N ASP A 138 -6.35 6.60 -15.95
CA ASP A 138 -7.09 7.81 -16.31
C ASP A 138 -8.20 7.52 -17.34
N VAL A 139 -7.91 6.69 -18.33
CA VAL A 139 -8.91 6.26 -19.33
C VAL A 139 -10.03 5.46 -18.66
N ASN A 140 -9.69 4.52 -17.78
CA ASN A 140 -10.70 3.73 -17.07
C ASN A 140 -11.55 4.59 -16.12
N LYS A 141 -10.93 5.54 -15.43
CA LYS A 141 -11.63 6.50 -14.59
C LYS A 141 -12.62 7.33 -15.43
N LEU A 142 -12.18 7.86 -16.57
CA LEU A 142 -13.04 8.59 -17.49
C LEU A 142 -14.22 7.73 -17.96
N LEU A 143 -13.99 6.46 -18.29
CA LEU A 143 -15.04 5.53 -18.69
C LEU A 143 -16.07 5.32 -17.57
N VAL A 144 -15.61 5.13 -16.33
CA VAL A 144 -16.49 4.99 -15.16
C VAL A 144 -17.29 6.27 -14.91
N ASP A 145 -16.66 7.44 -15.00
CA ASP A 145 -17.32 8.74 -14.85
C ASP A 145 -18.40 8.94 -15.94
N CYS A 146 -18.11 8.56 -17.18
CA CYS A 146 -19.08 8.55 -18.27
C CYS A 146 -20.24 7.60 -18.01
N LEU A 147 -19.98 6.38 -17.52
CA LEU A 147 -21.03 5.43 -17.18
C LEU A 147 -21.90 5.94 -16.04
N ASN A 148 -21.32 6.56 -15.02
CA ASN A 148 -22.05 7.09 -13.87
C ASN A 148 -22.91 8.30 -14.23
N SER A 149 -22.53 9.07 -15.25
CA SER A 149 -23.32 10.21 -15.77
C SER A 149 -24.33 9.83 -16.85
N ALA A 150 -24.21 8.64 -17.46
CA ALA A 150 -25.10 8.19 -18.52
C ALA A 150 -26.43 7.65 -17.95
N ALA A 151 -27.47 8.49 -17.96
CA ALA A 151 -28.81 8.14 -17.48
C ALA A 151 -29.51 7.05 -18.32
N ASP A 152 -29.13 6.91 -19.59
CA ASP A 152 -29.83 6.05 -20.56
C ASP A 152 -29.14 4.69 -20.80
N VAL A 153 -28.08 4.38 -20.06
CA VAL A 153 -27.39 3.09 -20.19
C VAL A 153 -28.16 2.03 -19.40
N SER A 154 -28.72 1.06 -20.12
CA SER A 154 -29.41 -0.06 -19.48
C SER A 154 -28.44 -0.86 -18.57
N PRO A 155 -28.93 -1.45 -17.46
CA PRO A 155 -28.11 -2.26 -16.55
C PRO A 155 -27.32 -3.38 -17.25
N ILE A 156 -27.91 -4.01 -18.28
CA ILE A 156 -27.27 -5.09 -19.05
C ILE A 156 -26.08 -4.56 -19.86
N VAL A 157 -26.24 -3.38 -20.47
CA VAL A 157 -25.16 -2.74 -21.24
C VAL A 157 -24.07 -2.25 -20.29
N ARG A 158 -24.43 -1.68 -19.13
CA ARG A 158 -23.48 -1.29 -18.08
C ARG A 158 -22.64 -2.48 -17.62
N GLN A 159 -23.28 -3.57 -17.22
CA GLN A 159 -22.58 -4.79 -16.78
C GLN A 159 -21.63 -5.31 -17.86
N LYS A 160 -22.08 -5.34 -19.12
CA LYS A 160 -21.22 -5.75 -20.24
C LYS A 160 -20.02 -4.83 -20.41
N ILE A 161 -20.18 -3.51 -20.26
CA ILE A 161 -19.07 -2.55 -20.36
C ILE A 161 -18.09 -2.76 -19.20
N GLU A 162 -18.57 -2.91 -17.97
CA GLU A 162 -17.75 -3.20 -16.78
C GLU A 162 -16.99 -4.53 -16.95
N ASP A 163 -17.69 -5.60 -17.36
CA ASP A 163 -17.12 -6.93 -17.53
C ASP A 163 -16.12 -7.01 -18.70
N THR A 164 -16.27 -6.16 -19.72
CA THR A 164 -15.36 -6.20 -20.88
C THR A 164 -14.20 -5.23 -20.72
N LEU A 165 -14.41 -4.02 -20.22
CA LEU A 165 -13.35 -2.99 -20.18
C LEU A 165 -12.57 -2.98 -18.86
N LEU A 166 -13.19 -3.34 -17.73
CA LEU A 166 -12.52 -3.34 -16.42
C LEU A 166 -11.91 -4.71 -16.09
N LEU A 167 -12.53 -5.83 -16.51
CA LEU A 167 -12.04 -7.19 -16.22
C LEU A 167 -11.11 -7.78 -17.29
N LEU A 168 -11.04 -7.25 -18.52
CA LEU A 168 -10.12 -7.79 -19.55
C LEU A 168 -8.65 -7.73 -19.09
N ALA A 169 -8.26 -6.72 -18.31
CA ALA A 169 -6.92 -6.66 -17.74
C ALA A 169 -6.64 -7.83 -16.79
N ILE A 170 -7.60 -8.30 -16.00
CA ILE A 170 -7.39 -9.40 -15.04
C ILE A 170 -7.31 -10.75 -15.79
N ALA A 171 -8.27 -11.01 -16.67
CA ALA A 171 -8.33 -12.27 -17.42
C ALA A 171 -7.15 -12.47 -18.39
N ASP A 172 -6.61 -11.39 -18.95
CA ASP A 172 -5.42 -11.47 -19.81
C ASP A 172 -4.11 -11.52 -19.00
N ILE A 173 -4.05 -10.92 -17.81
CA ILE A 173 -2.90 -11.07 -16.89
C ILE A 173 -2.81 -12.51 -16.35
N GLU A 174 -3.94 -13.14 -16.01
CA GLU A 174 -3.98 -14.54 -15.56
C GLU A 174 -3.47 -15.52 -16.64
N LYS A 175 -3.71 -15.23 -17.93
CA LYS A 175 -3.17 -16.03 -19.04
C LYS A 175 -1.65 -15.91 -19.17
N VAL A 176 -1.06 -14.77 -18.82
CA VAL A 176 0.40 -14.58 -18.81
C VAL A 176 1.03 -15.29 -17.61
N HIS A 177 0.37 -15.32 -16.46
CA HIS A 177 0.83 -16.06 -15.27
C HIS A 177 0.89 -17.58 -15.52
N ASN A 178 -0.15 -18.14 -16.15
CA ASN A 178 -0.22 -19.57 -16.48
C ASN A 178 0.75 -20.06 -17.59
N TYR A 179 1.51 -19.16 -18.22
CA TYR A 179 2.51 -19.52 -19.25
C TYR A 179 3.93 -19.72 -18.68
N HIS A 180 4.14 -19.38 -17.40
CA HIS A 180 5.45 -19.42 -16.75
C HIS A 180 5.55 -20.39 -15.57
N ASP A 181 4.54 -21.24 -15.36
CA ASP A 181 4.56 -22.39 -14.45
C ASP A 181 4.78 -23.72 -15.19
#